data_AF-A0A5S3TJU7-F1
#
_entry.id   AF-A0A5S3TJU7-F1
#
_cell.length_a   1.000
_cell.length_b   1.000
_cell.length_c   1.000
_cell.angle_alpha   90.00
_cell.angle_beta   90.00
_cell.angle_gamma   90.00
#
_symmetry.space_group_name_H-M   'P 1'
#
loop_
_entity.id
_entity.type
_entity.pdbx_description
1 polymer ?
#
loop_
_entity_poly.entity_id
_entity_poly.type
_entity_poly.pdbx_seq_one_letter_code
_entity_poly.pdbx_strand_id
1 'polypeptide(L)'
;MSESLKHAQWAKSVERKHRQSQIKTTKKSPLPIYAAFASLLISAGLYYASYEKPIEYPPLSEAAKQRISQFFAKQFLLGQWRLNQIKYSTDAIQVYVQTPSAIALEGEALSQYLHYALCPAPSKRIWQDIQARELSVYVFTHSIRKGERTVCN
;
A
#
# COMPACT_ATOMS: atom_id res chain seq x y z
N MET A 1 -78.79 -25.54 -20.73
CA MET A 1 -77.74 -24.68 -20.15
C MET A 1 -77.64 -23.42 -21.01
N SER A 2 -77.96 -22.26 -20.45
CA SER A 2 -78.15 -21.00 -21.19
C SER A 2 -76.86 -20.50 -21.85
N GLU A 3 -76.97 -20.00 -23.08
CA GLU A 3 -75.86 -19.49 -23.91
C GLU A 3 -75.08 -18.34 -23.26
N SER A 4 -75.71 -17.61 -22.33
CA SER A 4 -75.10 -16.51 -21.57
C SER A 4 -73.88 -16.93 -20.74
N LEU A 5 -73.82 -18.18 -20.26
CA LEU A 5 -72.70 -18.67 -19.46
C LEU A 5 -71.43 -18.88 -20.30
N LYS A 6 -71.56 -19.22 -21.58
CA LYS A 6 -70.40 -19.43 -22.48
C LYS A 6 -69.70 -18.10 -22.81
N HIS A 7 -70.47 -17.04 -23.05
CA HIS A 7 -69.91 -15.71 -23.34
C HIS A 7 -69.16 -15.12 -22.14
N ALA A 8 -69.67 -15.32 -20.91
CA ALA A 8 -69.00 -14.88 -19.69
C ALA A 8 -67.65 -15.58 -19.45
N GLN A 9 -67.55 -16.87 -19.80
CA GLN A 9 -66.30 -17.62 -19.71
C GLN A 9 -65.29 -17.21 -20.79
N TRP A 10 -65.76 -16.90 -22.00
CA TRP A 10 -64.91 -16.38 -23.08
C TRP A 10 -64.32 -15.01 -22.72
N ALA A 11 -65.15 -14.08 -22.23
CA ALA A 11 -64.70 -12.74 -21.80
C ALA A 11 -63.59 -12.81 -20.74
N LYS A 12 -63.76 -13.65 -19.71
CA LYS A 12 -62.74 -13.87 -18.67
C LYS A 12 -61.46 -14.52 -19.20
N SER A 13 -61.52 -15.29 -20.29
CA SER A 13 -60.34 -15.90 -20.92
C SER A 13 -59.55 -14.88 -21.75
N VAL A 14 -60.26 -14.03 -22.51
CA VAL A 14 -59.66 -12.96 -23.31
C VAL A 14 -58.99 -11.94 -22.40
N GLU A 15 -59.63 -11.56 -21.30
CA GLU A 15 -59.06 -10.59 -20.35
C GLU A 15 -57.83 -11.14 -19.62
N ARG A 16 -57.81 -12.44 -19.28
CA ARG A 16 -56.60 -13.10 -18.75
C ARG A 16 -55.45 -13.10 -19.77
N LYS A 17 -55.74 -13.38 -21.05
CA LYS A 17 -54.72 -13.33 -22.12
C LYS A 17 -54.17 -11.92 -22.32
N HIS A 18 -55.03 -10.90 -22.31
CA HIS A 18 -54.62 -9.49 -22.44
C HIS A 18 -53.78 -9.02 -21.26
N ARG A 19 -54.07 -9.49 -20.04
CA ARG A 19 -53.27 -9.18 -18.84
C ARG A 19 -51.93 -9.90 -18.85
N GLN A 20 -51.85 -11.12 -19.36
CA GLN A 20 -50.60 -11.86 -19.55
C GLN A 20 -49.70 -11.25 -20.65
N SER A 21 -50.27 -10.71 -21.74
CA SER A 21 -49.49 -10.06 -22.79
C SER A 21 -48.95 -8.67 -22.40
N GLN A 22 -49.56 -8.03 -21.40
CA GLN A 22 -49.11 -6.74 -20.83
C GLN A 22 -47.99 -6.90 -19.81
N ILE A 23 -47.79 -8.09 -19.23
CA ILE A 23 -46.59 -8.40 -18.44
C ILE A 23 -45.49 -8.75 -19.44
N LYS A 24 -44.85 -7.70 -19.97
CA LYS A 24 -43.64 -7.81 -20.78
C LYS A 24 -42.64 -8.69 -20.04
N THR A 25 -42.44 -9.91 -20.53
CA THR A 25 -41.28 -10.70 -20.19
C THR A 25 -40.06 -9.93 -20.70
N THR A 26 -39.45 -9.13 -19.83
CA THR A 26 -38.09 -8.65 -20.08
C THR A 26 -37.23 -9.90 -20.14
N LYS A 27 -36.94 -10.36 -21.37
CA LYS A 27 -35.98 -11.41 -21.63
C LYS A 27 -34.65 -10.94 -21.04
N LYS A 28 -34.32 -11.39 -19.83
CA LYS A 28 -32.96 -11.30 -19.31
C LYS A 28 -32.12 -12.22 -20.18
N SER A 29 -31.46 -11.65 -21.18
CA SER A 29 -30.43 -12.37 -21.94
C SER A 29 -29.41 -12.95 -20.95
N PRO A 30 -28.84 -14.14 -21.17
CA PRO A 30 -27.77 -14.71 -20.34
C PRO A 30 -26.42 -13.97 -20.50
N LEU A 31 -26.41 -12.81 -21.16
CA LEU A 31 -25.22 -12.00 -21.43
C LEU A 31 -24.59 -11.28 -20.20
N PRO A 32 -25.27 -10.93 -19.09
CA PRO A 32 -24.62 -10.17 -18.03
C PRO A 32 -23.71 -11.04 -17.15
N ILE A 33 -23.89 -12.36 -17.14
CA ILE A 33 -23.09 -13.28 -16.33
C ILE A 33 -21.74 -13.57 -17.01
N TYR A 34 -21.74 -13.87 -18.32
CA TYR A 34 -20.50 -14.08 -19.07
C TYR A 34 -19.65 -12.81 -19.19
N ALA A 35 -20.28 -11.65 -19.34
CA ALA A 35 -19.56 -10.36 -19.35
C ALA A 35 -18.86 -10.08 -18.01
N ALA A 36 -19.51 -10.41 -16.88
CA ALA A 36 -18.92 -10.25 -15.55
C ALA A 36 -17.69 -11.17 -15.32
N PHE A 37 -17.76 -12.43 -15.77
CA PHE A 37 -16.60 -13.34 -15.72
C PHE A 37 -15.46 -12.91 -16.64
N ALA A 38 -15.78 -12.44 -17.85
CA ALA A 38 -14.77 -11.90 -18.77
C ALA A 38 -14.07 -10.66 -18.19
N SER A 39 -14.81 -9.74 -17.55
CA SER A 39 -14.19 -8.58 -16.89
C SER A 39 -13.26 -8.96 -15.73
N LEU A 40 -13.59 -9.99 -14.97
CA LEU A 40 -12.79 -10.48 -13.84
C LEU A 40 -11.45 -11.11 -14.31
N LEU A 41 -11.49 -11.84 -15.43
CA LEU A 41 -10.29 -12.41 -16.04
C LEU A 41 -9.39 -11.34 -16.66
N ILE A 42 -9.97 -10.32 -17.31
CA ILE A 42 -9.20 -9.20 -17.87
C ILE A 42 -8.56 -8.38 -16.74
N SER A 43 -9.28 -8.09 -15.64
CA SER A 43 -8.69 -7.38 -14.49
C SER A 43 -7.58 -8.17 -13.82
N ALA A 44 -7.73 -9.49 -13.70
CA ALA A 44 -6.67 -10.34 -13.16
C ALA A 44 -5.45 -10.38 -14.08
N GLY A 45 -5.65 -10.51 -15.40
CA GLY A 45 -4.57 -10.46 -16.38
C GLY A 45 -3.81 -9.14 -16.37
N LEU A 46 -4.50 -8.01 -16.28
CA LEU A 46 -3.88 -6.68 -16.16
C LEU A 46 -3.15 -6.51 -14.81
N TYR A 47 -3.70 -7.03 -13.71
CA TYR A 47 -3.06 -7.02 -12.40
C TYR A 47 -1.75 -7.82 -12.40
N TYR A 48 -1.75 -9.02 -13.00
CA TYR A 48 -0.54 -9.83 -13.15
C TYR A 48 0.45 -9.24 -14.15
N ALA A 49 -0.01 -8.66 -15.25
CA ALA A 49 0.86 -7.97 -16.21
C ALA A 49 1.51 -6.71 -15.61
N SER A 50 0.82 -6.05 -14.68
CA SER A 50 1.34 -4.90 -13.93
C SER A 50 2.08 -5.31 -12.66
N TYR A 51 2.23 -6.60 -12.36
CA TYR A 51 2.94 -7.06 -11.19
C TYR A 51 4.44 -6.90 -11.41
N GLU A 52 4.98 -5.82 -10.87
CA GLU A 52 6.41 -5.60 -10.82
C GLU A 52 7.00 -6.51 -9.73
N LYS A 53 7.89 -7.43 -10.12
CA LYS A 53 8.52 -8.34 -9.16
C LYS A 53 9.29 -7.50 -8.13
N PRO A 54 9.12 -7.76 -6.82
CA PRO A 54 9.89 -7.06 -5.80
C PRO A 54 11.38 -7.22 -6.10
N ILE A 55 12.12 -6.12 -6.10
CA ILE A 55 13.56 -6.12 -6.33
C ILE A 55 14.21 -6.79 -5.12
N GLU A 56 14.57 -8.06 -5.27
CA GLU A 56 15.33 -8.79 -4.25
C GLU A 56 16.79 -8.37 -4.35
N TYR A 57 17.23 -7.55 -3.40
CA TYR A 57 18.65 -7.24 -3.30
C TYR A 57 19.42 -8.37 -2.62
N PRO A 58 20.66 -8.67 -3.07
CA PRO A 58 21.51 -9.59 -2.35
C PRO A 58 21.71 -9.12 -0.90
N PRO A 59 21.94 -10.01 0.06
CA PRO A 59 22.21 -9.61 1.44
C PRO A 59 23.43 -8.68 1.49
N LEU A 60 23.36 -7.65 2.34
CA LEU A 60 24.46 -6.70 2.52
C LEU A 60 25.73 -7.45 2.96
N SER A 61 26.86 -7.14 2.33
CA SER A 61 28.15 -7.69 2.77
C SER A 61 28.49 -7.17 4.17
N GLU A 62 29.19 -7.99 4.96
CA GLU A 62 29.60 -7.59 6.32
C GLU A 62 30.48 -6.33 6.32
N ALA A 63 31.33 -6.18 5.30
CA ALA A 63 32.14 -4.98 5.13
C ALA A 63 31.28 -3.71 4.88
N ALA A 64 30.18 -3.82 4.12
CA ALA A 64 29.25 -2.72 3.91
C ALA A 64 28.50 -2.37 5.20
N LYS A 65 27.99 -3.38 5.93
CA LYS A 65 27.35 -3.17 7.25
C LYS A 65 28.30 -2.46 8.21
N GLN A 66 29.57 -2.86 8.25
CA GLN A 66 30.57 -2.25 9.10
C GLN A 66 30.82 -0.77 8.74
N ARG A 67 30.94 -0.45 7.45
CA ARG A 67 31.10 0.94 6.99
C ARG A 67 29.89 1.81 7.32
N ILE A 68 28.68 1.27 7.17
CA ILE A 68 27.42 1.96 7.54
C ILE A 68 27.34 2.19 9.05
N SER A 69 27.62 1.17 9.85
CA SER A 69 27.68 1.30 11.30
C SER A 69 28.70 2.37 11.73
N GLN A 70 29.89 2.37 11.12
CA GLN A 70 30.92 3.38 11.42
C GLN A 70 30.51 4.79 10.99
N PHE A 71 29.84 4.94 9.85
CA PHE A 71 29.34 6.22 9.37
C PHE A 71 28.38 6.85 10.40
N PHE A 72 27.34 6.12 10.81
CA PHE A 72 26.38 6.64 11.78
C PHE A 72 26.98 6.77 13.18
N ALA A 73 27.84 5.85 13.62
CA ALA A 73 28.51 5.97 14.91
C ALA A 73 29.34 7.25 15.01
N LYS A 74 30.04 7.65 13.93
CA LYS A 74 30.78 8.90 13.88
C LYS A 74 29.86 10.13 13.93
N GLN A 75 28.71 10.09 13.25
CA GLN A 75 27.75 11.20 13.22
C GLN A 75 27.18 11.52 14.60
N PHE A 76 26.97 10.51 15.45
CA PHE A 76 26.42 10.67 16.80
C PHE A 76 27.49 10.58 17.90
N LEU A 77 28.77 10.65 17.55
CA LEU A 77 29.86 10.56 18.52
C LEU A 77 29.96 11.82 19.38
N LEU A 78 29.72 12.97 18.77
CA LEU A 78 29.81 14.28 19.39
C LEU A 78 28.42 14.92 19.36
N GLY A 79 27.70 14.81 20.47
CA GLY A 79 26.36 15.37 20.59
C GLY A 79 25.57 14.76 21.73
N GLN A 80 24.37 15.29 21.95
CA GLN A 80 23.44 14.73 22.93
C GLN A 80 22.62 13.58 22.35
N TRP A 81 22.56 13.46 21.03
CA TRP A 81 21.85 12.39 20.33
C TRP A 81 22.75 11.16 20.26
N ARG A 82 22.18 9.97 20.45
CA ARG A 82 22.92 8.73 20.57
C ARG A 82 22.42 7.70 19.56
N LEU A 83 23.34 7.07 18.85
CA LEU A 83 23.00 5.89 18.07
C LEU A 83 22.65 4.74 19.02
N ASN A 84 21.43 4.20 18.91
CA ASN A 84 20.97 3.08 19.74
C ASN A 84 21.28 1.74 19.07
N GLN A 85 20.79 1.55 17.84
CA GLN A 85 20.99 0.32 17.06
C GLN A 85 20.77 0.59 15.57
N ILE A 86 21.29 -0.31 14.74
CA ILE A 86 21.01 -0.35 13.30
C ILE A 86 20.52 -1.75 12.95
N LYS A 87 19.37 -1.84 12.29
CA LYS A 87 18.83 -3.09 11.76
C LYS A 87 19.01 -3.13 10.26
N TYR A 88 19.55 -4.24 9.78
CA TYR A 88 19.78 -4.50 8.38
C TYR A 88 18.80 -5.58 7.90
N SER A 89 17.97 -5.26 6.92
CA SER A 89 17.19 -6.23 6.15
C SER A 89 17.71 -6.31 4.71
N THR A 90 17.08 -7.15 3.90
CA THR A 90 17.40 -7.29 2.47
C THR A 90 17.10 -6.03 1.69
N ASP A 91 16.02 -5.35 2.03
CA ASP A 91 15.41 -4.21 1.33
C ASP A 91 15.60 -2.87 2.05
N ALA A 92 15.86 -2.88 3.35
CA ALA A 92 15.86 -1.69 4.17
C ALA A 92 16.99 -1.68 5.22
N ILE A 93 17.36 -0.47 5.60
CA ILE A 93 18.32 -0.17 6.65
C ILE A 93 17.64 0.79 7.62
N GLN A 94 17.46 0.35 8.84
CA GLN A 94 16.74 1.09 9.87
C GLN A 94 17.72 1.53 10.96
N VAL A 95 17.95 2.83 11.05
CA VAL A 95 18.85 3.44 12.04
C VAL A 95 17.99 4.00 13.17
N TYR A 96 18.31 3.64 14.41
CA TYR A 96 17.58 4.07 15.59
C TYR A 96 18.44 5.04 16.40
N VAL A 97 17.96 6.26 16.57
CA VAL A 97 18.64 7.36 17.25
C VAL A 97 17.83 7.78 18.46
N GLN A 98 18.49 7.84 19.61
CA GLN A 98 17.91 8.32 20.84
C GLN A 98 18.25 9.80 21.07
N THR A 99 17.25 10.61 21.40
CA THR A 99 17.38 12.03 21.73
C THR A 99 17.21 12.24 23.24
N PRO A 100 17.83 13.28 23.81
CA PRO A 100 17.72 13.57 25.25
C PRO A 100 16.34 14.11 25.62
N SER A 101 15.69 14.83 24.71
CA SER A 101 14.40 15.50 24.91
C SER A 101 13.60 15.52 23.61
N ALA A 102 12.28 15.71 23.73
CA ALA A 102 11.41 15.82 22.57
C ALA A 102 11.78 17.07 21.76
N ILE A 103 11.74 16.93 20.44
CA ILE A 103 11.98 18.03 19.51
C ILE A 103 10.68 18.85 19.47
N ALA A 104 10.78 20.17 19.68
CA ALA A 104 9.63 21.08 19.69
C ALA A 104 9.17 21.44 18.26
N LEU A 105 8.98 20.43 17.42
CA LEU A 105 8.44 20.53 16.06
C LEU A 105 7.43 19.41 15.88
N GLU A 106 6.44 19.61 15.02
CA GLU A 106 5.41 18.62 14.73
C GLU A 106 5.15 18.52 13.23
N GLY A 107 4.57 17.40 12.80
CA GLY A 107 4.14 17.18 11.42
C GLY A 107 5.27 17.29 10.39
N GLU A 108 4.98 17.98 9.29
CA GLU A 108 5.89 18.12 8.15
C GLU A 108 7.20 18.84 8.52
N ALA A 109 7.12 19.87 9.37
CA ALA A 109 8.29 20.62 9.81
C ALA A 109 9.28 19.72 10.58
N LEU A 110 8.77 18.81 11.40
CA LEU A 110 9.60 17.83 12.09
C LEU A 110 10.21 16.83 11.11
N SER A 111 9.41 16.27 10.21
CA SER A 111 9.87 15.30 9.22
C SER A 111 11.00 15.87 8.35
N GLN A 112 10.81 17.09 7.84
CA GLN A 112 11.79 17.79 7.03
C GLN A 112 13.07 18.11 7.82
N TYR A 113 12.94 18.59 9.06
CA TYR A 113 14.09 18.82 9.93
C TYR A 113 14.90 17.54 10.17
N LEU A 114 14.23 16.42 10.50
CA LEU A 114 14.88 15.14 10.71
C LEU A 114 15.56 14.64 9.43
N HIS A 115 14.93 14.80 8.27
CA HIS A 115 15.52 14.44 6.99
C HIS A 115 16.83 15.19 6.77
N TYR A 116 16.84 16.52 6.90
CA TYR A 116 18.06 17.32 6.70
C TYR A 116 19.14 17.06 7.76
N ALA A 117 18.76 16.81 9.01
CA ALA A 117 19.71 16.61 10.10
C ALA A 117 20.37 15.22 10.08
N LEU A 118 19.64 14.20 9.62
CA LEU A 118 20.04 12.80 9.79
C LEU A 118 20.41 12.10 8.50
N CYS A 119 19.78 12.46 7.38
CA CYS A 119 20.01 11.76 6.13
C CYS A 119 21.38 12.12 5.54
N PRO A 120 22.16 11.13 5.06
CA PRO A 120 23.42 11.40 4.40
C PRO A 120 23.20 12.25 3.15
N ALA A 121 24.00 13.29 2.96
CA ALA A 121 23.93 14.07 1.71
C ALA A 121 24.13 13.16 0.47
N PRO A 122 23.47 13.43 -0.67
CA PRO A 122 23.55 12.57 -1.86
C PRO A 122 24.97 12.33 -2.39
N SER A 123 25.90 13.27 -2.15
CA SER A 123 27.30 13.18 -2.54
C SER A 123 28.15 12.25 -1.67
N LYS A 124 27.62 11.72 -0.55
CA LYS A 124 28.37 10.85 0.35
C LYS A 124 28.55 9.46 -0.26
N ARG A 125 29.76 8.92 -0.14
CA ARG A 125 30.10 7.56 -0.62
C ARG A 125 29.29 6.45 0.05
N ILE A 126 28.65 6.72 1.20
CA ILE A 126 27.85 5.72 1.91
C ILE A 126 26.67 5.21 1.08
N TRP A 127 26.17 6.02 0.13
CA TRP A 127 25.13 5.61 -0.80
C TRP A 127 25.55 4.43 -1.70
N GLN A 128 26.85 4.23 -1.92
CA GLN A 128 27.36 3.06 -2.65
C GLN A 128 27.19 1.76 -1.85
N ASP A 129 27.25 1.86 -0.51
CA ASP A 129 27.05 0.71 0.39
C ASP A 129 25.56 0.43 0.64
N ILE A 130 24.74 1.48 0.72
CA ILE A 130 23.28 1.38 0.86
C ILE A 130 22.64 0.84 -0.43
N GLN A 131 23.16 1.27 -1.58
CA GLN A 131 22.63 0.98 -2.92
C GLN A 131 21.18 1.48 -3.03
N ALA A 132 20.28 0.70 -3.64
CA ALA A 132 18.87 1.05 -3.82
C ALA A 132 17.96 0.59 -2.67
N ARG A 133 18.52 0.31 -1.48
CA ARG A 133 17.75 -0.05 -0.28
C ARG A 133 17.18 1.18 0.40
N GLU A 134 16.03 1.01 1.04
CA GLU A 134 15.39 2.07 1.80
C GLU A 134 16.20 2.38 3.07
N LEU A 135 16.64 3.63 3.23
CA LEU A 135 17.29 4.09 4.45
C LEU A 135 16.27 4.88 5.28
N SER A 136 15.97 4.37 6.47
CA SER A 136 15.07 5.03 7.42
C SER A 136 15.78 5.33 8.73
N VAL A 137 15.54 6.52 9.26
CA VAL A 137 16.03 6.92 10.58
C VAL A 137 14.85 7.13 11.51
N TYR A 138 14.85 6.40 12.62
CA TYR A 138 13.87 6.47 13.69
C TYR A 138 14.47 7.24 14.87
N VAL A 139 13.77 8.27 15.32
CA VAL A 139 14.21 9.17 16.37
C VAL A 139 13.25 9.08 17.54
N PHE A 140 13.76 8.79 18.74
CA PHE A 140 12.92 8.64 19.92
C PHE A 140 13.62 9.16 21.17
N THR A 141 12.85 9.55 22.19
CA THR A 141 13.38 9.94 23.51
C THR A 141 13.43 8.76 24.46
N HIS A 142 12.26 8.16 24.72
CA HIS A 142 12.10 7.10 25.72
C HIS A 142 11.67 5.76 25.12
N SER A 143 10.89 5.75 24.04
CA SER A 143 10.37 4.53 23.43
C SER A 143 10.37 4.62 21.92
N ILE A 144 10.92 3.60 21.27
CA ILE A 144 10.94 3.45 19.81
C ILE A 144 9.52 3.51 19.22
N ARG A 145 8.49 3.02 19.95
CA ARG A 145 7.10 3.01 19.48
C ARG A 145 6.47 4.40 19.36
N LYS A 146 6.99 5.36 20.12
CA LYS A 146 6.57 6.77 20.08
C LYS A 146 7.59 7.64 19.34
N GLY A 147 8.48 6.98 18.59
CA GLY A 147 9.51 7.65 17.82
C GLY A 147 8.98 8.13 16.48
N GLU A 148 9.62 9.16 15.97
CA GLU A 148 9.36 9.74 14.66
C GLU A 148 10.27 9.10 13.62
N ARG A 149 9.80 9.00 12.38
CA ARG A 149 10.54 8.35 11.29
C ARG A 149 10.74 9.33 10.14
N THR A 150 11.95 9.34 9.60
CA THR A 150 12.24 9.94 8.30
C THR A 150 12.83 8.90 7.35
N VAL A 151 12.47 9.02 6.07
CA VAL A 151 13.04 8.23 4.96
C VAL A 151 14.04 9.12 4.22
N CYS A 152 15.19 8.57 3.83
CA CYS A 152 16.32 9.35 3.32
C CYS A 152 16.56 9.24 1.81
N ASN A 153 15.84 8.34 1.14
CA ASN A 153 15.96 8.00 -0.27
C ASN A 153 14.89 8.68 -1.12
#